data_AF-A0AAE6WEY2-F1
#
_entry.id   AF-A0AAE6WEY2-F1
#
_cell.length_a   1.000
_cell.length_b   1.000
_cell.length_c   1.000
_cell.angle_alpha   90.00
_cell.angle_beta   90.00
_cell.angle_gamma   90.00
#
_symmetry.space_group_name_H-M   'P 1'
#
loop_
_entity.id
_entity.type
_entity.pdbx_description
1 polymer ?
#
loop_
_entity_poly.entity_id
_entity_poly.type
_entity_poly.pdbx_seq_one_letter_code
_entity_poly.pdbx_strand_id
1 'polypeptide(L)' 'MTSRGQVGNRVKEIQALINAATSYSPKLTVDGNFGPATESAVRWFQSRKGLAVDGIVGKNTWSKLRTA' A
#
# COMPACT_ATOMS: atom_id res chain seq x y z
N MET A 1 -7.09 -4.85 8.94
CA MET A 1 -7.29 -3.97 7.76
C MET A 1 -6.53 -2.68 8.01
N THR A 2 -5.81 -2.17 7.01
CA THR A 2 -5.03 -0.94 7.14
C THR A 2 -5.57 0.12 6.19
N SER A 3 -5.88 1.33 6.69
CA SER A 3 -6.50 2.41 5.93
C SER A 3 -5.95 3.78 6.35
N ARG A 4 -6.35 4.83 5.62
CA ARG A 4 -5.96 6.22 5.90
C ARG A 4 -6.18 6.60 7.36
N GLY A 5 -5.21 7.30 7.93
CA GLY A 5 -5.20 7.71 9.35
C GLY A 5 -4.60 6.69 10.31
N GLN A 6 -4.32 5.47 9.86
CA GLN A 6 -3.55 4.52 10.66
C GLN A 6 -2.06 4.83 10.66
N VAL A 7 -1.41 4.47 11.76
CA VAL A 7 0.04 4.60 11.94
C VAL A 7 0.65 3.29 12.43
N GLY A 8 1.94 3.09 12.15
CA GLY A 8 2.75 2.02 12.74
C GLY A 8 3.34 1.03 11.74
N ASN A 9 3.86 -0.09 12.26
CA ASN A 9 4.70 -1.02 11.51
C ASN A 9 4.01 -1.64 10.28
N ARG A 10 2.69 -1.86 10.34
CA ARG A 10 1.93 -2.36 9.18
C ARG A 10 1.93 -1.36 8.02
N VAL A 11 1.88 -0.07 8.32
CA VAL A 11 1.94 0.97 7.29
C VAL A 11 3.34 1.04 6.69
N LYS A 12 4.38 0.94 7.52
CA LYS A 12 5.78 0.84 7.05
C LYS A 12 5.98 -0.34 6.12
N GLU A 13 5.43 -1.50 6.47
CA GLU A 13 5.49 -2.71 5.64
C GLU A 13 4.81 -2.47 4.27
N ILE A 14 3.62 -1.85 4.24
CA ILE A 14 2.95 -1.48 2.98
C ILE A 14 3.82 -0.54 2.13
N GLN A 15 4.33 0.54 2.74
CA GLN A 15 5.15 1.54 2.05
C GLN A 15 6.42 0.91 1.47
N ALA A 16 7.10 0.07 2.25
CA ALA A 16 8.30 -0.63 1.84
C ALA A 16 8.01 -1.66 0.73
N LEU A 17 6.95 -2.45 0.87
CA LEU A 17 6.55 -3.44 -0.14
C LEU A 17 6.18 -2.78 -1.46
N ILE A 18 5.42 -1.68 -1.44
CA ILE A 18 5.10 -0.95 -2.67
C ILE A 18 6.38 -0.42 -3.35
N ASN A 19 7.31 0.14 -2.58
CA ASN A 19 8.57 0.66 -3.12
C ASN A 19 9.50 -0.43 -3.67
N ALA A 20 9.50 -1.63 -3.07
CA ALA A 20 10.42 -2.71 -3.41
C ALA A 20 9.85 -3.68 -4.46
N ALA A 21 8.57 -4.00 -4.35
CA ALA A 21 7.91 -5.03 -5.15
C ALA A 21 7.09 -4.47 -6.34
N THR A 22 7.13 -3.15 -6.56
CA THR A 22 6.36 -2.52 -7.63
C THR A 22 7.13 -1.40 -8.31
N SER A 23 6.75 -1.08 -9.54
CA SER A 23 7.29 0.07 -10.30
C SER A 23 6.57 1.38 -9.97
N TYR A 24 5.90 1.49 -8.82
CA TYR A 24 5.20 2.71 -8.42
C TYR A 24 6.18 3.88 -8.27
N SER A 25 5.82 5.03 -8.85
CA SER A 25 6.59 6.28 -8.75
C SER A 25 5.62 7.45 -8.58
N PRO A 26 5.89 8.42 -7.68
CA PRO A 26 7.10 8.55 -6.85
C PRO A 26 7.19 7.52 -5.71
N LYS A 27 8.41 7.24 -5.24
CA LYS A 27 8.64 6.36 -4.08
C LYS A 27 7.99 6.95 -2.83
N LEU A 28 7.38 6.09 -2.02
CA LEU A 28 6.80 6.46 -0.74
C LEU A 28 7.87 6.66 0.33
N THR A 29 7.66 7.63 1.21
CA THR A 29 8.41 7.70 2.47
C THR A 29 7.92 6.59 3.40
N VAL A 30 8.84 5.80 3.97
CA VAL A 30 8.53 4.71 4.92
C VAL A 30 8.45 5.28 6.35
N ASP A 31 7.52 6.21 6.56
CA ASP A 31 7.33 6.89 7.85
C ASP A 31 6.38 6.14 8.78
N GLY A 32 5.61 5.20 8.25
CA GLY A 32 4.57 4.48 8.97
C GLY A 32 3.29 5.27 9.15
N ASN A 33 3.08 6.37 8.41
CA ASN A 33 1.85 7.14 8.42
C ASN A 33 1.03 6.86 7.15
N PHE A 34 -0.20 6.39 7.33
CA PHE A 34 -1.07 6.12 6.19
C PHE A 34 -1.72 7.43 5.73
N GLY A 35 -0.91 8.27 5.07
CA GLY A 35 -1.33 9.53 4.48
C GLY A 35 -1.83 9.39 3.04
N PRO A 36 -2.18 10.53 2.39
CA PRO A 36 -2.70 10.55 1.03
C PRO A 36 -1.78 9.87 0.01
N ALA A 37 -0.46 10.02 0.15
CA ALA A 37 0.50 9.38 -0.75
C ALA A 37 0.43 7.84 -0.66
N THR A 38 0.32 7.29 0.56
CA THR A 38 0.20 5.84 0.77
C THR A 38 -1.14 5.33 0.23
N GLU A 39 -2.21 6.09 0.42
CA GLU A 39 -3.53 5.75 -0.13
C GLU A 39 -3.51 5.69 -1.66
N SER A 40 -2.96 6.71 -2.32
CA SER A 40 -2.83 6.75 -3.79
C SER A 40 -2.01 5.56 -4.31
N ALA A 41 -0.94 5.19 -3.62
CA ALA A 41 -0.11 4.07 -3.99
C ALA A 41 -0.83 2.72 -3.82
N VAL A 42 -1.60 2.56 -2.74
CA VAL A 42 -2.44 1.38 -2.52
C VAL A 42 -3.49 1.25 -3.61
N ARG A 43 -4.19 2.35 -3.95
CA ARG A 43 -5.19 2.36 -5.03
C ARG A 43 -4.57 2.00 -6.38
N TRP A 44 -3.39 2.56 -6.68
CA TRP A 44 -2.64 2.21 -7.88
C TRP A 44 -2.28 0.72 -7.92
N PHE A 45 -1.78 0.19 -6.82
CA PHE A 45 -1.42 -1.23 -6.70
C PHE A 45 -2.64 -2.13 -6.88
N GLN A 46 -3.75 -1.79 -6.23
CA GLN A 46 -5.03 -2.51 -6.36
C GLN A 46 -5.49 -2.55 -7.82
N SER A 47 -5.46 -1.42 -8.52
CA SER A 47 -5.81 -1.34 -9.94
C SER A 47 -4.90 -2.23 -10.79
N ARG A 48 -3.58 -2.20 -10.56
CA ARG A 48 -2.60 -3.03 -11.28
C ARG A 48 -2.77 -4.53 -11.05
N LYS A 49 -3.25 -4.94 -9.86
CA LYS A 49 -3.43 -6.36 -9.50
C LYS A 49 -4.87 -6.85 -9.69
N GLY A 50 -5.76 -6.04 -10.27
CA GLY A 50 -7.16 -6.40 -10.50
C GLY A 50 -7.97 -6.58 -9.21
N LEU A 51 -7.63 -5.83 -8.16
CA LEU A 51 -8.35 -5.82 -6.89
C LEU A 51 -9.38 -4.67 -6.87
N ALA A 52 -10.30 -4.73 -5.90
CA ALA A 52 -11.15 -3.58 -5.59
C ALA A 52 -10.26 -2.36 -5.23
N VAL A 53 -10.51 -1.22 -5.88
CA VAL A 53 -9.71 0.02 -5.74
C VAL A 53 -10.32 0.92 -4.67
N ASP A 54 -10.36 0.42 -3.44
CA ASP A 54 -10.96 1.09 -2.29
C ASP A 54 -9.94 1.90 -1.45
N GLY A 55 -8.63 1.73 -1.71
CA GLY A 55 -7.56 2.35 -0.92
C GLY A 55 -7.34 1.70 0.45
N ILE A 56 -7.97 0.56 0.71
CA ILE A 56 -7.90 -0.18 1.97
C ILE A 56 -7.05 -1.44 1.77
N VAL A 57 -6.04 -1.61 2.62
CA VAL A 57 -5.21 -2.82 2.61
C VAL A 57 -5.89 -3.91 3.45
N GLY A 58 -6.78 -4.65 2.78
CA GLY A 58 -7.45 -5.85 3.27
C GLY A 58 -6.61 -7.12 3.06
N LYS A 59 -7.15 -8.29 3.43
CA LYS A 59 -6.46 -9.59 3.32
C LYS A 59 -5.96 -9.87 1.89
N ASN A 60 -6.76 -9.56 0.88
CA ASN A 60 -6.41 -9.79 -0.52
C ASN A 60 -5.27 -8.87 -0.98
N THR A 61 -5.31 -7.58 -0.60
CA THR A 61 -4.24 -6.63 -0.90
C THR A 61 -2.94 -7.04 -0.21
N TRP A 62 -3.00 -7.45 1.05
CA TRP A 62 -1.85 -8.00 1.78
C TRP A 62 -1.25 -9.24 1.11
N SER A 63 -2.11 -10.18 0.70
CA SER A 63 -1.66 -11.37 -0.01
C SER A 63 -0.92 -11.01 -1.30
N LYS A 64 -1.44 -10.05 -2.07
CA LYS A 64 -0.79 -9.62 -3.31
C LYS A 64 0.49 -8.84 -3.07
N LEU A 65 0.56 -7.98 -2.04
CA LEU A 65 1.78 -7.20 -1.72
C LEU A 65 2.95 -8.10 -1.33
N ARG A 66 2.68 -9.22 -0.65
CA ARG A 66 3.72 -10.17 -0.21
C ARG A 66 4.19 -11.13 -1.30
N THR A 67 3.42 -11.24 -2.39
CA THR A 67 3.77 -12.05 -3.56
C THR A 67 4.02 -11.19 -4.79
N ALA A 68 4.18 -9.88 -4.61
CA ALA A 68 4.32 -8.92 -5.70
C ALA A 68 5.72 -8.94 -6.30
#